data_AF-A0A7G8DPT4-F1
#
_entry.id   AF-A0A7G8DPT4-F1
#
_cell.length_a   1.000
_cell.length_b   1.000
_cell.length_c   1.000
_cell.angle_alpha   90.00
_cell.angle_beta   90.00
_cell.angle_gamma   90.00
#
_symmetry.space_group_name_H-M   'P 1'
#
loop_
_entity.id
_entity.type
_entity.pdbx_description
1 polymer ?
#
loop_
_entity_poly.entity_id
_entity_poly.type
_entity_poly.pdbx_seq_one_letter_code
_entity_poly.pdbx_strand_id
1 'polypeptide(L)' 'MFLDVATGMTVIVKHDLQTGEKAEKDWWMGQVIHCGGAARDPNIHNLFQIADVDSGVIRWVNADLVMHILPREPGQ' A
#
# COMPACT_ATOMS: atom_id res chain seq x y z
N MET A 1 -4.33 -14.82 -1.31
CA MET A 1 -4.02 -14.68 0.13
C MET A 1 -4.18 -13.20 0.45
N PHE A 2 -5.16 -12.81 1.25
CA PHE A 2 -5.30 -11.41 1.66
C PHE A 2 -4.25 -11.14 2.73
N LEU A 3 -3.37 -10.16 2.50
CA LEU A 3 -2.41 -9.68 3.48
C LEU A 3 -3.19 -8.92 4.57
N ASP A 4 -2.95 -9.23 5.84
CA ASP A 4 -3.55 -8.55 6.99
C ASP A 4 -2.90 -7.17 7.19
N VAL A 5 -3.16 -6.26 6.25
CA VAL A 5 -2.60 -4.91 6.20
C VAL A 5 -3.40 -3.98 7.11
N ALA A 6 -2.71 -3.31 8.05
CA ALA A 6 -3.30 -2.32 8.93
C ALA A 6 -2.57 -0.96 8.84
N THR A 7 -3.24 0.08 9.33
CA THR A 7 -2.66 1.42 9.45
C THR A 7 -1.37 1.42 10.27
N GLY A 8 -0.37 2.16 9.81
CA GLY A 8 0.96 2.25 10.41
C GLY A 8 1.87 1.05 10.14
N MET A 9 1.47 0.13 9.26
CA MET A 9 2.39 -0.88 8.71
C MET A 9 3.20 -0.28 7.55
N THR A 10 4.43 -0.77 7.40
CA THR A 10 5.25 -0.50 6.22
C THR A 10 5.09 -1.64 5.23
N VAL A 11 4.90 -1.32 3.97
CA VAL A 11 4.62 -2.30 2.92
C VAL A 11 5.46 -2.06 1.67
N ILE A 12 5.68 -3.13 0.91
CA ILE A 12 6.26 -3.06 -0.44
C ILE A 12 5.11 -3.13 -1.45
N VAL A 13 5.03 -2.12 -2.30
CA VAL A 13 3.98 -1.95 -3.30
C VAL A 13 4.57 -2.10 -4.69
N LYS A 14 3.95 -2.93 -5.53
CA LYS A 14 4.28 -3.01 -6.95
C LYS A 14 3.85 -1.73 -7.66
N HIS A 15 4.69 -1.23 -8.56
CA HIS A 15 4.30 -0.09 -9.38
C HIS A 15 3.09 -0.42 -10.27
N ASP A 16 2.07 0.42 -10.23
CA ASP A 16 0.91 0.28 -11.11
C ASP A 16 1.21 0.90 -12.48
N LEU A 17 1.54 0.04 -13.45
CA LEU A 17 1.81 0.44 -14.82
C LEU A 17 0.56 1.00 -15.54
N GLN A 18 -0.64 0.80 -14.99
CA GLN A 18 -1.88 1.31 -15.58
C GLN A 18 -2.08 2.81 -15.38
N THR A 19 -1.32 3.43 -14.47
CA THR A 19 -1.38 4.88 -14.20
C THR A 19 -0.75 5.73 -15.33
N GLY A 20 -0.08 5.11 -16.30
CA GLY A 20 0.61 5.81 -17.38
C GLY A 20 1.89 6.53 -16.94
N GLU A 21 2.23 6.50 -15.65
CA GLU A 21 3.53 6.93 -15.16
C GLU A 21 4.62 5.95 -15.64
N LYS A 22 5.71 6.48 -16.18
CA LYS A 22 6.89 5.67 -16.48
C LYS A 22 7.41 5.11 -15.15
N ALA A 23 7.30 3.80 -14.98
CA ALA A 23 7.93 3.12 -13.86
C ALA A 23 9.45 3.17 -14.06
N GLU A 24 10.12 4.11 -13.38
CA GLU A 24 11.58 4.05 -13.23
C GLU A 24 11.98 2.91 -12.27
N LYS A 25 11.05 2.46 -11.42
CA LYS A 25 11.21 1.35 -10.46
C LYS A 25 9.98 0.42 -10.51
N ASP A 26 10.21 -0.89 -10.42
CA ASP A 26 9.14 -1.91 -10.43
C ASP A 26 8.33 -1.97 -9.11
N TRP A 27 8.85 -1.38 -8.04
CA TRP A 27 8.26 -1.35 -6.72
C TRP A 27 8.68 -0.11 -5.94
N TRP A 28 7.94 0.20 -4.89
CA TRP A 28 8.24 1.26 -3.92
C TRP A 28 7.81 0.85 -2.52
N MET A 29 8.42 1.47 -1.51
CA MET A 29 8.08 1.25 -0.11
C MET A 29 7.14 2.34 0.38
N GLY A 30 6.10 1.94 1.10
CA GLY A 30 5.08 2.87 1.57
C GLY A 30 4.62 2.59 2.98
N GLN A 31 4.12 3.64 3.63
CA GLN A 31 3.48 3.55 4.94
C GLN A 31 1.96 3.64 4.78
N VAL A 32 1.24 2.67 5.33
CA VAL A 32 -0.22 2.62 5.26
C VAL A 32 -0.80 3.68 6.20
N ILE A 33 -1.52 4.64 5.66
CA ILE A 33 -2.13 5.72 6.45
C ILE A 33 -3.64 5.51 6.67
N HIS A 34 -4.31 4.78 5.79
CA HIS A 34 -5.75 4.51 5.91
C HIS A 34 -6.13 3.23 5.16
N CYS A 35 -6.99 2.40 5.77
CA CYS A 35 -7.56 1.21 5.14
C CYS A 35 -8.98 1.54 4.66
N GLY A 36 -9.19 1.56 3.34
CA GLY A 36 -10.48 1.79 2.71
C GLY A 36 -11.19 0.46 2.38
N GLY A 37 -12.42 0.31 2.89
CA GLY A 37 -13.29 -0.79 2.52
C GLY A 37 -13.83 -0.67 1.10
N ALA A 38 -14.20 -1.80 0.49
CA ALA A 38 -14.87 -1.81 -0.80
C ALA A 38 -16.29 -1.22 -0.69
N ALA A 39 -16.75 -0.51 -1.71
CA ALA A 39 -18.11 0.08 -1.72
C ALA A 39 -19.23 -0.95 -1.52
N ARG A 40 -18.99 -2.22 -1.88
CA ARG A 40 -19.96 -3.32 -1.79
C ARG A 40 -19.88 -4.08 -0.47
N ASP A 41 -18.71 -4.12 0.15
CA ASP A 41 -18.49 -4.68 1.49
C ASP A 41 -17.37 -3.89 2.19
N PRO A 42 -17.73 -3.01 3.14
CA PRO A 42 -16.75 -2.21 3.87
C PRO A 42 -15.74 -3.03 4.65
N ASN A 43 -16.04 -4.30 4.96
CA ASN A 43 -15.15 -5.18 5.72
C ASN A 43 -14.04 -5.80 4.85
N ILE A 44 -14.12 -5.67 3.52
CA ILE A 44 -13.08 -6.12 2.61
C ILE A 44 -12.23 -4.89 2.22
N HIS A 45 -11.04 -4.80 2.79
CA HIS A 45 -10.07 -3.75 2.45
C HIS A 45 -9.48 -4.02 1.06
N ASN A 46 -10.06 -3.40 0.04
CA ASN A 46 -9.59 -3.50 -1.35
C ASN A 46 -8.71 -2.31 -1.77
N LEU A 47 -8.67 -1.25 -0.95
CA LEU A 47 -7.96 -0.01 -1.23
C LEU A 47 -7.28 0.52 0.03
N PHE A 48 -6.02 0.91 -0.11
CA PHE A 48 -5.24 1.51 0.97
C PHE A 48 -4.77 2.89 0.53
N GLN A 49 -4.83 3.88 1.43
CA GLN A 49 -3.99 5.05 1.26
C GLN A 49 -2.61 4.72 1.79
N ILE A 50 -1.61 4.92 0.95
CA ILE A 50 -0.22 4.64 1.25
C ILE A 50 0.61 5.86 0.89
N ALA A 51 1.40 6.34 1.84
CA ALA A 51 2.40 7.39 1.63
C ALA A 51 3.70 6.74 1.17
N ASP A 52 4.22 7.15 0.02
CA ASP A 52 5.54 6.75 -0.46
C ASP A 52 6.63 7.27 0.48
N VAL A 53 7.56 6.40 0.89
CA VAL A 53 8.58 6.75 1.90
C VAL A 53 9.62 7.73 1.35
N ASP A 54 9.92 7.67 0.05
CA ASP A 54 10.95 8.53 -0.57
C ASP A 54 10.41 9.95 -0.80
N SER A 55 9.17 10.06 -1.27
CA SER A 55 8.58 11.31 -1.78
C SER A 55 7.49 11.91 -0.89
N GLY A 56 6.91 11.12 0.02
CA GLY A 56 5.75 11.50 0.83
C GLY A 56 4.43 11.58 0.04
N VAL A 57 4.42 11.27 -1.25
CA VAL A 57 3.20 11.31 -2.07
C VAL A 57 2.22 10.23 -1.58
N ILE A 58 0.99 10.64 -1.33
CA ILE A 58 -0.09 9.74 -0.88
C ILE A 58 -0.88 9.27 -2.09
N ARG A 59 -1.06 7.96 -2.19
CA ARG A 59 -1.79 7.33 -3.31
C ARG A 59 -2.79 6.32 -2.77
N TRP A 60 -3.91 6.18 -3.47
CA TRP A 60 -4.79 5.03 -3.31
C TRP A 60 -4.20 3.84 -4.05
N VAL A 61 -4.01 2.74 -3.35
CA VAL A 61 -3.36 1.52 -3.84
C VAL A 61 -4.32 0.36 -3.68
N ASN A 62 -4.52 -0.41 -4.75
CA ASN A 62 -5.29 -1.64 -4.69
C ASN A 62 -4.54 -2.68 -3.83
N ALA A 63 -5.26 -3.43 -2.99
CA ALA A 63 -4.69 -4.49 -2.17
C ALA A 63 -3.82 -5.49 -2.95
N ASP A 64 -4.18 -5.80 -4.21
CA ASP A 64 -3.45 -6.73 -5.08
C ASP A 64 -2.05 -6.23 -5.47
N LEU A 65 -1.78 -4.93 -5.31
CA LEU A 65 -0.46 -4.34 -5.56
C LEU A 65 0.45 -4.39 -4.33
N VAL A 66 -0.10 -4.70 -3.15
CA VAL A 66 0.70 -4.89 -1.93
C VAL A 66 1.33 -6.28 -1.97
N MET A 67 2.65 -6.34 -2.06
CA MET A 67 3.38 -7.60 -2.19
C MET A 67 3.83 -8.15 -0.84
N HIS A 68 4.30 -7.27 0.05
CA HIS A 68 4.86 -7.66 1.34
C HIS A 68 4.52 -6.63 2.43
N ILE A 69 4.28 -7.13 3.65
CA ILE A 69 4.26 -6.33 4.87
C ILE A 69 5.63 -6.50 5.54
N LEU A 70 6.28 -5.39 5.86
CA LEU A 70 7.54 -5.41 6.61
C LEU A 70 7.23 -5.44 8.12
N PRO A 71 7.95 -6.27 8.90
CA PRO A 71 7.81 -6.26 10.34
C PRO A 71 8.21 -4.89 10.89
N ARG A 72 7.49 -4.40 11.91
CA ARG A 72 7.95 -3.24 12.67
C ARG A 72 9.28 -3.59 13.36
N GLU A 73 10.25 -2.71 13.26
CA GLU A 73 11.47 -2.85 14.06
C GLU A 73 11.07 -2.77 15.55
N PRO A 74 11.58 -3.68 16.40
CA PRO A 74 11.32 -3.59 17.84
C PRO A 74 11.98 -2.31 18.38
N GLY A 75 11.17 -1.31 18.75
CA GLY A 75 11.63 -0.07 19.37
C GLY A 75 10.96 1.23 18.91
N GLN A 76 9.98 1.18 18.00
CA GLN A 76 9.22 2.35 17.55
C GLN A 76 7.85 2.48 18.19
#